data_AF-A0A959NQQ1-F1
#
_entry.id   AF-A0A959NQQ1-F1
#
_cell.length_a   1.000
_cell.length_b   1.000
_cell.length_c   1.000
_cell.angle_alpha   90.00
_cell.angle_beta   90.00
_cell.angle_gamma   90.00
#
_symmetry.space_group_name_H-M   'P 1'
#
loop_
_entity.id
_entity.type
_entity.pdbx_description
1 polymer ?
#
loop_
_entity_poly.entity_id
_entity_poly.type
_entity_poly.pdbx_seq_one_letter_code
_entity_poly.pdbx_strand_id
1 'polypeptide(L)'
;MAENIYKAINNQNSFLSFLARNALENPPPLSFFRDFMVEHNGEHKDEFDIKLRAMMPLVDGARVLTLAARIKGINSTSKRYNKLAELEPENKELYEQLADAYEIVMRFRAEQGFKKNDLGRYFKPDELNKMQRLILRNCFKPIKELQTILTVRFNLKMFR
;
A
#
# COMPACT_ATOMS: atom_id res chain seq x y z
N MET A 1 3.25 -3.86 -23.84
CA MET A 1 2.98 -4.48 -22.52
C MET A 1 1.62 -4.11 -21.96
N ALA A 2 1.26 -2.82 -21.81
CA ALA A 2 -0.03 -2.39 -21.26
C ALA A 2 -1.27 -2.89 -22.05
N GLU A 3 -1.19 -2.95 -23.38
CA GLU A 3 -2.32 -3.32 -24.25
C GLU A 3 -2.77 -4.78 -24.08
N ASN A 4 -1.82 -5.70 -23.84
CA ASN A 4 -2.10 -7.11 -23.57
C ASN A 4 -2.77 -7.31 -22.20
N ILE A 5 -2.46 -6.46 -21.21
CA ILE A 5 -3.10 -6.48 -19.88
C ILE A 5 -4.58 -6.13 -20.01
N TYR A 6 -4.94 -5.08 -20.76
CA TYR A 6 -6.34 -4.71 -20.93
C TYR A 6 -7.14 -5.74 -21.75
N LYS A 7 -6.51 -6.42 -22.71
CA LYS A 7 -7.13 -7.57 -23.40
C LYS A 7 -7.41 -8.72 -22.43
N ALA A 8 -6.49 -9.03 -21.52
CA ALA A 8 -6.69 -10.07 -20.50
C ALA A 8 -7.81 -9.70 -19.51
N ILE A 9 -7.89 -8.43 -19.08
CA ILE A 9 -8.95 -7.92 -18.21
C ILE A 9 -10.33 -8.11 -18.86
N ASN A 10 -10.47 -7.84 -20.17
CA ASN A 10 -11.75 -7.95 -20.87
C ASN A 10 -12.29 -9.39 -20.96
N ASN A 11 -11.42 -10.39 -20.88
CA ASN A 11 -11.81 -11.80 -21.02
C ASN A 11 -11.96 -12.51 -19.67
N GLN A 12 -11.45 -11.96 -18.56
CA GLN A 12 -11.33 -12.70 -17.31
C GLN A 12 -11.37 -11.81 -16.05
N ASN A 13 -12.54 -11.74 -15.39
CA ASN A 13 -12.67 -11.21 -14.02
C ASN A 13 -11.72 -11.90 -13.02
N SER A 14 -11.26 -13.11 -13.33
CA SER A 14 -10.26 -13.84 -12.53
C SER A 14 -8.89 -13.17 -12.51
N PHE A 15 -8.49 -12.43 -13.55
CA PHE A 15 -7.16 -11.78 -13.59
C PHE A 15 -7.05 -10.63 -12.59
N LEU A 16 -8.06 -9.74 -12.54
CA LEU A 16 -8.08 -8.67 -11.54
C LEU A 16 -8.22 -9.22 -10.12
N SER A 17 -8.98 -10.30 -9.94
CA SER A 17 -9.12 -10.98 -8.65
C SER A 17 -7.79 -11.58 -8.18
N PHE A 18 -7.01 -12.16 -9.10
CA PHE A 18 -5.65 -12.65 -8.82
C PHE A 18 -4.71 -11.51 -8.39
N LEU A 19 -4.69 -10.40 -9.13
CA LEU A 19 -3.85 -9.24 -8.78
C LEU A 19 -4.28 -8.63 -7.43
N ALA A 20 -5.59 -8.51 -7.19
CA ALA A 20 -6.13 -8.02 -5.94
C ALA A 20 -5.76 -8.94 -4.77
N ARG A 21 -5.80 -10.26 -4.96
CA ARG A 21 -5.32 -11.22 -3.95
C ARG A 21 -3.84 -11.04 -3.66
N ASN A 22 -2.99 -10.92 -4.67
CA ASN A 22 -1.56 -10.69 -4.47
C ASN A 22 -1.28 -9.36 -3.73
N ALA A 23 -2.06 -8.32 -4.01
CA ALA A 23 -1.98 -7.05 -3.27
C ALA A 23 -2.34 -7.17 -1.77
N LEU A 24 -3.08 -8.23 -1.38
CA LEU A 24 -3.44 -8.53 0.00
C LEU A 24 -2.48 -9.49 0.72
N GLU A 25 -1.48 -10.06 0.03
CA GLU A 25 -0.56 -11.03 0.65
C GLU A 25 0.38 -10.37 1.66
N ASN A 26 0.63 -9.07 1.51
CA ASN A 26 1.46 -8.33 2.46
C ASN A 26 0.72 -8.19 3.80
N PRO A 27 1.32 -8.63 4.92
CA PRO A 27 0.65 -8.56 6.20
C PRO A 27 0.49 -7.10 6.63
N PRO A 28 -0.57 -6.76 7.39
CA PRO A 28 -0.88 -5.39 7.76
C PRO A 28 0.30 -4.74 8.51
N PRO A 29 0.53 -3.42 8.34
CA PRO A 29 1.66 -2.72 8.96
C PRO A 29 1.57 -2.59 10.49
N LEU A 30 0.40 -2.87 11.05
CA LEU A 30 0.15 -2.82 12.49
C LEU A 30 -0.12 -4.21 13.03
N SER A 31 0.45 -4.47 14.21
CA SER A 31 0.05 -5.60 15.05
C SER A 31 -1.35 -5.40 15.62
N PHE A 32 -1.89 -6.45 16.23
CA PHE A 32 -3.19 -6.40 16.92
C PHE A 32 -3.28 -5.27 17.97
N PHE A 33 -2.16 -4.91 18.60
CA PHE A 33 -2.06 -3.84 19.60
C PHE A 33 -1.86 -2.44 19.00
N ARG A 34 -2.00 -2.29 17.67
CA ARG A 34 -1.75 -1.03 16.92
C ARG A 34 -0.33 -0.49 17.08
N ASP A 35 0.61 -1.36 17.43
CA ASP A 35 2.03 -1.05 17.36
C ASP A 35 2.63 -1.56 16.04
N PHE A 36 3.81 -1.05 15.68
CA PHE A 36 4.52 -1.46 14.47
C PHE A 36 4.72 -2.97 14.42
N MET A 37 4.39 -3.58 13.28
CA MET A 37 4.70 -4.99 13.05
C MET A 37 6.15 -5.13 12.60
N VAL A 38 7.02 -5.59 13.51
CA VAL A 38 8.45 -5.81 13.28
C VAL A 38 8.75 -7.26 12.95
N GLU A 39 9.90 -7.52 12.32
CA GLU A 39 10.36 -8.88 12.03
C GLU A 39 10.75 -9.61 13.32
N HIS A 40 10.35 -10.88 13.45
CA HIS A 40 10.54 -11.65 14.68
C HIS A 40 11.85 -12.44 14.75
N ASN A 41 12.52 -12.62 13.61
CA ASN A 41 13.76 -13.39 13.49
C ASN A 41 14.62 -12.89 12.31
N GLY A 42 15.81 -13.48 12.16
CA GLY A 42 16.73 -13.15 11.08
C GLY A 42 17.52 -11.85 11.31
N GLU A 43 18.14 -11.37 10.23
CA GLU A 43 19.02 -10.19 10.22
C GLU A 43 18.30 -8.91 10.65
N HIS A 44 17.01 -8.77 10.30
CA HIS A 44 16.19 -7.58 10.56
C HIS A 44 15.30 -7.71 11.80
N LYS A 45 15.66 -8.59 12.74
CA LYS A 45 14.88 -8.80 13.97
C LYS A 45 14.65 -7.46 14.70
N ASP A 46 13.41 -7.25 15.14
CA ASP A 46 12.93 -6.04 15.82
C ASP A 46 12.92 -4.77 14.94
N GLU A 47 13.17 -4.90 13.63
CA GLU A 47 13.04 -3.82 12.66
C GLU A 47 11.70 -3.89 11.90
N PHE A 48 11.19 -2.71 11.51
CA PHE A 48 10.02 -2.55 10.68
C PHE A 48 10.42 -2.48 9.20
N ASP A 49 9.85 -3.35 8.37
CA ASP A 49 10.02 -3.31 6.90
C ASP A 49 9.03 -2.33 6.25
N ILE A 50 9.42 -1.07 6.08
CA ILE A 50 8.54 -0.04 5.50
C ILE A 50 8.13 -0.34 4.06
N LYS A 51 8.96 -1.09 3.31
CA LYS A 51 8.68 -1.42 1.93
C LYS A 51 7.56 -2.46 1.86
N LEU A 52 7.71 -3.56 2.60
CA LEU A 52 6.75 -4.66 2.59
C LEU A 52 5.44 -4.27 3.27
N ARG A 53 5.52 -3.60 4.42
CA ARG A 53 4.38 -3.34 5.30
C ARG A 53 3.53 -2.14 4.87
N ALA A 54 4.12 -1.16 4.19
CA ALA A 54 3.43 0.08 3.84
C ALA A 54 3.49 0.39 2.33
N MET A 55 4.69 0.46 1.73
CA MET A 55 4.81 0.87 0.32
C MET A 55 4.14 -0.11 -0.65
N MET A 56 4.38 -1.42 -0.52
CA MET A 56 3.82 -2.41 -1.43
C MET A 56 2.29 -2.44 -1.40
N PRO A 57 1.61 -2.50 -0.24
CA PRO A 57 0.15 -2.39 -0.17
C PRO A 57 -0.40 -1.15 -0.87
N LEU A 58 0.24 0.02 -0.68
CA LEU A 58 -0.17 1.27 -1.33
C LEU A 58 0.03 1.21 -2.85
N VAL A 59 1.16 0.70 -3.32
CA VAL A 59 1.47 0.62 -4.76
C VAL A 59 0.55 -0.38 -5.46
N ASP A 60 0.39 -1.57 -4.90
CA ASP A 60 -0.32 -2.67 -5.54
C ASP A 60 -1.83 -2.44 -5.50
N GLY A 61 -2.37 -1.88 -4.42
CA GLY A 61 -3.77 -1.43 -4.38
C GLY A 61 -4.06 -0.35 -5.43
N ALA A 62 -3.20 0.66 -5.56
CA ALA A 62 -3.36 1.69 -6.59
C ALA A 62 -3.33 1.08 -8.00
N ARG A 63 -2.41 0.15 -8.27
CA ARG A 63 -2.31 -0.53 -9.58
C ARG A 63 -3.57 -1.31 -9.89
N VAL A 64 -4.06 -2.12 -8.96
CA VAL A 64 -5.25 -2.95 -9.17
C VAL A 64 -6.48 -2.08 -9.43
N LEU A 65 -6.69 -1.05 -8.61
CA LEU A 65 -7.85 -0.15 -8.74
C LEU A 65 -7.80 0.65 -10.04
N THR A 66 -6.63 1.19 -10.41
CA THR A 66 -6.51 1.94 -11.67
C THR A 66 -6.61 1.08 -12.91
N LEU A 67 -6.14 -0.18 -12.86
CA LEU A 67 -6.35 -1.16 -13.92
C LEU A 67 -7.84 -1.49 -14.08
N ALA A 68 -8.56 -1.71 -12.97
CA ALA A 68 -9.99 -1.97 -12.98
C ALA A 68 -10.79 -0.79 -13.55
N ALA A 69 -10.40 0.45 -13.21
CA ALA A 69 -10.97 1.69 -13.74
C ALA A 69 -10.50 2.03 -15.17
N ARG A 70 -9.67 1.19 -15.80
CA ARG A 70 -9.10 1.39 -17.14
C ARG A 70 -8.31 2.69 -17.32
N ILE A 71 -7.75 3.22 -16.25
CA ILE A 71 -6.91 4.43 -16.26
C ILE A 71 -5.53 4.09 -16.84
N LYS A 72 -5.06 4.90 -17.78
CA LYS A 72 -3.76 4.73 -18.47
C LYS A 72 -2.85 5.93 -18.24
N GLY A 73 -1.54 5.75 -18.42
CA GLY A 73 -0.56 6.85 -18.47
C GLY A 73 -0.13 7.44 -17.12
N ILE A 74 -0.62 6.92 -15.99
CA ILE A 74 -0.24 7.38 -14.66
C ILE A 74 0.72 6.38 -14.00
N ASN A 75 1.98 6.80 -13.82
CA ASN A 75 3.03 5.97 -13.23
C ASN A 75 3.21 6.18 -11.72
N SER A 76 2.96 7.39 -11.21
CA SER A 76 3.05 7.69 -9.78
C SER A 76 1.87 7.11 -9.00
N THR A 77 2.14 6.46 -7.86
CA THR A 77 1.13 5.89 -6.96
C THR A 77 0.22 6.95 -6.35
N SER A 78 0.76 8.06 -5.86
CA SER A 78 -0.05 9.17 -5.34
C SER A 78 -0.97 9.75 -6.42
N LYS A 79 -0.44 9.96 -7.63
CA LYS A 79 -1.26 10.42 -8.77
C LYS A 79 -2.34 9.43 -9.19
N ARG A 80 -2.10 8.11 -9.04
CA ARG A 80 -3.14 7.09 -9.29
C ARG A 80 -4.29 7.23 -8.30
N TYR A 81 -3.99 7.43 -7.02
CA TYR A 81 -5.02 7.66 -6.00
C TYR A 81 -5.75 8.98 -6.22
N ASN A 82 -5.06 10.07 -6.52
CA ASN A 82 -5.72 11.34 -6.86
C ASN A 82 -6.68 11.17 -8.04
N LYS A 83 -6.29 10.41 -9.07
CA LYS A 83 -7.18 10.12 -10.19
C LYS A 83 -8.38 9.27 -9.80
N LEU A 84 -8.22 8.29 -8.91
CA LEU A 84 -9.34 7.51 -8.38
C LEU A 84 -10.28 8.40 -7.55
N ALA A 85 -9.75 9.34 -6.77
CA ALA A 85 -10.52 10.31 -6.00
C ALA A 85 -11.42 11.21 -6.86
N GLU A 86 -10.96 11.56 -8.07
CA GLU A 86 -11.77 12.27 -9.07
C GLU A 86 -12.91 11.42 -9.65
N LEU A 87 -12.69 10.11 -9.82
CA LEU A 87 -13.62 9.20 -10.50
C LEU A 87 -14.64 8.53 -9.57
N GLU A 88 -14.30 8.39 -8.29
CA GLU A 88 -15.11 7.73 -7.26
C GLU A 88 -15.26 8.68 -6.04
N PRO A 89 -16.11 9.72 -6.14
CA PRO A 89 -16.27 10.73 -5.10
C PRO A 89 -16.66 10.17 -3.73
N GLU A 90 -17.35 9.03 -3.70
CA GLU A 90 -17.75 8.33 -2.47
C GLU A 90 -16.57 7.79 -1.66
N ASN A 91 -15.42 7.57 -2.31
CA ASN A 91 -14.17 7.12 -1.67
C ASN A 91 -13.09 8.21 -1.69
N LYS A 92 -13.43 9.44 -2.07
CA LYS A 92 -12.49 10.55 -2.28
C LYS A 92 -11.54 10.75 -1.11
N GLU A 93 -12.09 10.89 0.10
CA GLU A 93 -11.31 11.15 1.31
C GLU A 93 -10.27 10.04 1.55
N LEU A 94 -10.66 8.78 1.40
CA LEU A 94 -9.76 7.65 1.55
C LEU A 94 -8.65 7.66 0.49
N TYR A 95 -8.98 7.94 -0.78
CA TYR A 95 -7.97 8.01 -1.82
C TYR A 95 -6.98 9.16 -1.63
N GLU A 96 -7.43 10.32 -1.17
CA GLU A 96 -6.55 11.43 -0.79
C GLU A 96 -5.63 11.02 0.37
N GLN A 97 -6.17 10.37 1.41
CA GLN A 97 -5.37 9.82 2.51
C GLN A 97 -4.34 8.76 2.06
N LEU A 98 -4.68 7.93 1.07
CA LEU A 98 -3.77 6.92 0.50
C LEU A 98 -2.65 7.57 -0.33
N ALA A 99 -2.95 8.65 -1.06
CA ALA A 99 -1.95 9.43 -1.77
C ALA A 99 -0.95 10.06 -0.80
N ASP A 100 -1.46 10.71 0.26
CA ASP A 100 -0.64 11.32 1.31
C ASP A 100 0.20 10.27 2.06
N ALA A 101 -0.42 9.13 2.43
CA ALA A 101 0.28 8.03 3.07
C ALA A 101 1.46 7.53 2.23
N TYR A 102 1.30 7.43 0.91
CA TYR A 102 2.39 7.01 0.02
C TYR A 102 3.55 8.00 0.01
N GLU A 103 3.27 9.31 -0.09
CA GLU A 103 4.32 10.34 -0.09
C GLU A 103 5.03 10.41 1.27
N ILE A 104 4.29 10.29 2.38
CA ILE A 104 4.85 10.25 3.73
C ILE A 104 5.77 9.05 3.90
N VAL A 105 5.31 7.85 3.53
CA VAL A 105 6.09 6.60 3.65
C VAL A 105 7.33 6.65 2.76
N MET A 106 7.24 7.19 1.54
CA MET A 106 8.41 7.40 0.67
C MET A 106 9.43 8.34 1.32
N ARG A 107 8.98 9.47 1.87
CA ARG A 107 9.85 10.41 2.57
C ARG A 107 10.54 9.76 3.76
N PHE A 108 9.80 9.04 4.60
CA PHE A 108 10.37 8.30 5.73
C PHE A 108 11.45 7.33 5.30
N ARG A 109 11.18 6.53 4.26
CA ARG A 109 12.18 5.59 3.72
C ARG A 109 13.43 6.32 3.25
N ALA A 110 13.29 7.44 2.54
CA ALA A 110 14.43 8.22 2.09
C ALA A 110 15.24 8.78 3.27
N GLU A 111 14.58 9.36 4.28
CA GLU A 111 15.22 9.87 5.49
C GLU A 111 16.00 8.79 6.24
N GLN A 112 15.43 7.59 6.40
CA GLN A 112 16.12 6.46 7.02
C GLN A 112 17.34 6.02 6.18
N GLY A 113 17.19 5.97 4.86
CA GLY A 113 18.29 5.63 3.94
C GLY A 113 19.45 6.61 4.04
N PHE A 114 19.18 7.92 4.10
CA PHE A 114 20.22 8.93 4.30
C PHE A 114 20.90 8.80 5.67
N LYS A 115 20.13 8.54 6.73
CA LYS A 115 20.66 8.39 8.10
C LYS A 115 21.58 7.18 8.25
N LYS A 116 21.22 6.05 7.64
CA LYS A 116 21.95 4.78 7.74
C LYS A 116 22.92 4.52 6.58
N ASN A 117 22.90 5.38 5.56
CA ASN A 117 23.60 5.19 4.29
C ASN A 117 23.24 3.84 3.62
N ASP A 118 21.95 3.52 3.59
CA ASP A 118 21.39 2.29 3.03
C ASP A 118 20.09 2.54 2.23
N LEU A 119 19.32 1.48 1.94
CA LEU A 119 18.06 1.57 1.19
C LEU A 119 16.86 2.09 2.00
N GLY A 120 17.03 2.36 3.29
CA GLY A 120 16.01 2.84 4.24
C GLY A 120 14.86 1.87 4.47
N ARG A 121 15.02 0.59 4.09
CA ARG A 121 13.95 -0.41 4.11
C ARG A 121 13.60 -0.84 5.53
N TYR A 122 14.59 -0.97 6.40
CA TYR A 122 14.42 -1.49 7.75
C TYR A 122 14.88 -0.48 8.79
N PHE A 123 14.09 -0.32 9.84
CA PHE A 123 14.45 0.50 10.99
C PHE A 123 13.72 0.06 12.25
N LYS A 124 14.35 0.27 13.40
CA LYS A 124 13.69 0.03 14.69
C LYS A 124 12.71 1.16 14.96
N PRO A 125 11.42 0.87 15.24
CA PRO A 125 10.43 1.89 15.58
C PRO A 125 10.83 2.80 16.76
N ASP A 126 11.67 2.30 17.68
CA ASP A 126 12.16 3.06 18.82
C ASP A 126 13.21 4.13 18.47
N GLU A 127 13.80 4.07 17.28
CA GLU A 127 14.66 5.14 16.74
C GLU A 127 13.85 6.36 16.28
N LEU A 128 12.52 6.22 16.19
CA LEU A 128 11.61 7.30 15.82
C LEU A 128 11.13 8.07 17.04
N ASN A 129 11.08 9.40 16.90
CA ASN A 129 10.46 10.24 17.92
C ASN A 129 8.93 10.05 17.96
N LYS A 130 8.27 10.56 19.01
CA LYS A 130 6.83 10.39 19.21
C LYS A 130 5.98 10.90 18.03
N MET A 131 6.38 12.03 17.44
CA MET A 131 5.69 12.64 16.31
C MET A 131 5.84 11.77 15.04
N GLN A 132 7.06 11.32 14.76
CA GLN A 132 7.34 10.42 13.63
C GLN A 132 6.54 9.12 13.73
N ARG A 133 6.50 8.51 14.91
CA ARG A 133 5.67 7.32 15.16
C ARG A 133 4.19 7.59 14.95
N LEU A 134 3.68 8.74 15.37
CA LEU A 134 2.28 9.11 15.17
C LEU A 134 1.95 9.29 13.68
N ILE A 135 2.77 10.07 12.96
CA ILE A 135 2.59 10.32 11.52
C ILE A 135 2.61 9.00 10.75
N LEU A 136 3.60 8.15 10.99
CA LEU A 136 3.74 6.89 10.27
C LEU A 136 2.60 5.91 10.60
N ARG A 137 2.16 5.85 11.87
CA ARG A 137 0.98 5.06 12.25
C ARG A 137 -0.31 5.55 11.60
N ASN A 138 -0.49 6.85 11.43
CA ASN A 138 -1.67 7.40 10.76
C ASN A 138 -1.74 6.99 9.28
N CYS A 139 -0.61 6.71 8.64
CA CYS A 139 -0.55 6.20 7.26
C CYS A 139 -1.10 4.77 7.13
N PHE A 140 -1.19 4.01 8.24
CA PHE A 140 -1.56 2.60 8.20
C PHE A 140 -3.07 2.35 8.24
N LYS A 141 -3.85 3.27 8.81
CA LYS A 141 -5.31 3.20 8.82
C LYS A 141 -5.88 3.13 7.39
N PRO A 142 -5.57 4.07 6.47
CA PRO A 142 -6.12 4.02 5.12
C PRO A 142 -5.68 2.77 4.34
N ILE A 143 -4.50 2.21 4.62
CA ILE A 143 -4.05 0.94 4.01
C ILE A 143 -4.99 -0.22 4.37
N LYS A 144 -5.45 -0.30 5.62
CA LYS A 144 -6.41 -1.34 6.06
C LYS A 144 -7.77 -1.17 5.38
N GLU A 145 -8.21 0.06 5.19
CA GLU A 145 -9.46 0.38 4.48
C GLU A 145 -9.35 0.04 2.99
N LEU A 146 -8.21 0.35 2.36
CA LEU A 146 -7.89 -0.09 1.00
C LEU A 146 -7.96 -1.62 0.85
N GLN A 147 -7.37 -2.37 1.79
CA GLN A 147 -7.46 -3.84 1.78
C GLN A 147 -8.92 -4.32 1.85
N THR A 148 -9.78 -3.60 2.55
CA THR A 148 -11.21 -3.88 2.63
C THR A 148 -11.91 -3.60 1.30
N ILE A 149 -11.61 -2.47 0.64
CA ILE A 149 -12.10 -2.17 -0.72
C ILE A 149 -11.72 -3.27 -1.69
N LEU A 150 -10.44 -3.68 -1.73
CA LEU A 150 -9.97 -4.74 -2.61
C LEU A 150 -10.70 -6.07 -2.34
N THR A 151 -10.86 -6.42 -1.07
CA THR A 151 -11.55 -7.65 -0.66
C THR A 151 -13.00 -7.70 -1.14
N VAL A 152 -13.74 -6.60 -0.97
CA VAL A 152 -15.16 -6.51 -1.36
C VAL A 152 -15.31 -6.41 -2.87
N ARG A 153 -14.57 -5.49 -3.50
CA ARG A 153 -14.68 -5.19 -4.94
C ARG A 153 -14.33 -6.37 -5.82
N PHE A 154 -13.37 -7.20 -5.40
CA PHE A 154 -12.91 -8.38 -6.14
C PHE A 154 -13.38 -9.71 -5.54
N ASN A 155 -14.37 -9.67 -4.62
CA ASN A 155 -15.02 -10.83 -4.01
C ASN A 155 -14.05 -11.90 -3.46
N LEU A 156 -13.00 -11.46 -2.75
CA LEU A 156 -11.89 -12.34 -2.34
C LEU A 156 -12.19 -13.18 -1.10
N LYS A 157 -13.32 -12.94 -0.41
CA LYS A 157 -13.74 -13.71 0.77
C LYS A 157 -14.21 -15.13 0.43
N MET A 158 -14.55 -15.42 -0.83
CA MET A 158 -15.05 -16.74 -1.23
C MET A 158 -13.97 -17.81 -1.42
N PHE A 159 -12.70 -17.45 -1.22
CA PHE A 159 -11.56 -18.34 -1.45
C PHE A 159 -10.67 -18.37 -0.21
N ARG A 160 -11.13 -19.02 0.86
CA ARG A 160 -10.33 -19.42 2.02
C ARG A 160 -10.21 -20.92 2.05
#